data_AF-A0A1F2FER3-F1
#
_entry.id   AF-A0A1F2FER3-F1
#
_cell.length_a   1.000
_cell.length_b   1.000
_cell.length_c   1.000
_cell.angle_alpha   90.00
_cell.angle_beta   90.00
_cell.angle_gamma   90.00
#
_symmetry.space_group_name_H-M   'P 1'
#
loop_
_entity.id
_entity.type
_entity.pdbx_description
1 polymer ?
#
loop_
_entity_poly.entity_id
_entity_poly.type
_entity_poly.pdbx_seq_one_letter_code
_entity_poly.pdbx_strand_id
1 'polypeptide(L)'
;MRAAGSGTVKPPAEDRSWHPAAKRWFRALKHSGQAVFYEPSDWAYAQLAADLLTAEMTMEKPRAATIGLVLSMMDNLMTSEGARRRIRVELQRPGVDDADGAATVSMLEKYKNDLAG
;
A
#
# COMPACT_ATOMS: atom_id res chain seq x y z
N MET A 1 10.24 -16.43 -17.38
CA MET A 1 9.09 -15.84 -18.10
C MET A 1 8.80 -14.48 -17.50
N ARG A 2 8.55 -13.44 -18.30
CA ARG A 2 8.11 -12.12 -17.83
C ARG A 2 6.72 -11.86 -18.41
N ALA A 3 5.77 -11.48 -17.55
CA ALA A 3 4.43 -11.05 -17.96
C ALA A 3 4.33 -9.53 -17.86
N ALA A 4 3.61 -8.91 -18.78
CA ALA A 4 3.30 -7.49 -18.69
C ALA A 4 2.22 -7.27 -17.62
N GLY A 5 2.39 -6.25 -16.78
CA GLY A 5 1.34 -5.78 -15.88
C GLY A 5 0.28 -4.97 -16.63
N SER A 6 -0.81 -4.66 -15.94
CA SER A 6 -1.78 -3.69 -16.44
C SER A 6 -1.12 -2.30 -16.57
N GLY A 7 -1.69 -1.43 -17.40
CA GLY A 7 -1.27 -0.03 -17.48
C GLY A 7 -1.63 0.76 -16.21
N THR A 8 -2.24 1.92 -16.34
CA THR A 8 -2.73 2.65 -15.17
C THR A 8 -3.92 1.90 -14.54
N VAL A 9 -3.70 1.30 -13.37
CA VAL A 9 -4.76 0.63 -12.61
C VAL A 9 -5.49 1.64 -11.74
N LYS A 10 -6.79 1.85 -11.99
CA LYS A 10 -7.64 2.70 -11.17
C LYS A 10 -8.23 1.87 -10.02
N PRO A 11 -8.01 2.24 -8.74
CA PRO A 11 -8.64 1.55 -7.62
C PRO A 11 -10.16 1.61 -7.73
N PRO A 12 -10.89 0.52 -7.43
CA PRO A 12 -12.34 0.50 -7.54
C PRO A 12 -12.99 1.39 -6.48
N ALA A 13 -14.23 1.78 -6.73
CA ALA A 13 -15.05 2.45 -5.73
C ALA A 13 -15.25 1.54 -4.51
N GLU A 14 -15.40 2.15 -3.34
CA GLU A 14 -15.82 1.40 -2.16
C GLU A 14 -17.30 1.02 -2.26
N ASP A 15 -17.68 -0.09 -1.65
CA ASP A 15 -19.08 -0.43 -1.51
C ASP A 15 -19.73 0.46 -0.42
N ARG A 16 -20.89 1.02 -0.74
CA ARG A 16 -21.66 1.86 0.18
C ARG A 16 -22.29 1.07 1.33
N SER A 17 -22.49 -0.23 1.17
CA SER A 17 -23.03 -1.13 2.19
C SER A 17 -21.99 -1.55 3.23
N TRP A 18 -20.69 -1.40 2.92
CA TRP A 18 -19.63 -1.81 3.83
C TRP A 18 -19.70 -1.14 5.20
N HIS A 19 -19.31 -1.90 6.21
CA HIS A 19 -19.16 -1.43 7.57
C HIS A 19 -18.14 -0.28 7.61
N PRO A 20 -18.30 0.75 8.48
CA PRO A 20 -17.37 1.88 8.54
C PRO A 20 -15.90 1.49 8.72
N ALA A 21 -15.60 0.40 9.44
CA ALA A 21 -14.24 -0.10 9.60
C ALA A 21 -13.63 -0.60 8.27
N ALA A 22 -14.41 -1.36 7.49
CA ALA A 22 -13.98 -1.85 6.18
C ALA A 22 -13.77 -0.71 5.19
N LYS A 23 -14.67 0.28 5.17
CA LYS A 23 -14.49 1.51 4.36
C LYS A 23 -13.23 2.26 4.74
N ARG A 24 -12.98 2.48 6.04
CA ARG A 24 -11.77 3.17 6.51
C ARG A 24 -10.50 2.45 6.06
N TRP A 25 -10.46 1.12 6.22
CA TRP A 25 -9.32 0.32 5.78
C TRP A 25 -9.12 0.38 4.26
N PHE A 26 -10.18 0.14 3.47
CA PHE A 26 -10.10 0.13 2.01
C PHE A 26 -9.70 1.50 1.44
N ARG A 27 -10.16 2.60 2.06
CA ARG A 27 -9.70 3.96 1.71
C ARG A 27 -8.22 4.14 2.02
N ALA A 28 -7.76 3.74 3.21
CA ALA A 28 -6.35 3.83 3.59
C ALA A 28 -5.47 3.02 2.62
N LEU A 29 -5.94 1.87 2.17
CA LEU A 29 -5.27 1.03 1.17
C LEU A 29 -5.02 1.78 -0.14
N LYS A 30 -6.00 2.55 -0.64
CA LYS A 30 -5.87 3.36 -1.87
C LYS A 30 -4.76 4.41 -1.79
N HIS A 31 -4.47 4.88 -0.59
CA HIS A 31 -3.43 5.89 -0.34
C HIS A 31 -2.09 5.28 0.08
N SER A 32 -2.00 3.95 0.14
CA SER A 32 -0.80 3.26 0.58
C SER A 32 0.23 3.19 -0.53
N GLY A 33 1.51 3.40 -0.22
CA GLY A 33 2.58 3.50 -1.21
C GLY A 33 2.72 2.26 -2.10
N GLN A 34 2.45 1.06 -1.57
CA GLN A 34 2.50 -0.19 -2.32
C GLN A 34 1.35 -0.35 -3.33
N ALA A 35 0.26 0.41 -3.19
CA ALA A 35 -0.90 0.29 -4.09
C ALA A 35 -0.57 0.68 -5.53
N VAL A 36 0.56 1.35 -5.76
CA VAL A 36 1.10 1.64 -7.10
C VAL A 36 1.47 0.39 -7.88
N PHE A 37 1.70 -0.74 -7.20
CA PHE A 37 2.05 -2.03 -7.80
C PHE A 37 0.85 -2.97 -7.96
N TYR A 38 -0.34 -2.57 -7.52
CA TYR A 38 -1.50 -3.44 -7.52
C TYR A 38 -2.09 -3.60 -8.91
N GLU A 39 -2.38 -4.86 -9.24
CA GLU A 39 -3.15 -5.27 -10.40
C GLU A 39 -4.65 -5.29 -10.08
N PRO A 40 -5.53 -5.37 -11.09
CA PRO A 40 -6.96 -5.54 -10.87
C PRO A 40 -7.31 -6.73 -9.95
N SER A 41 -6.50 -7.80 -9.98
CA SER A 41 -6.64 -8.95 -9.09
C SER A 41 -6.39 -8.61 -7.62
N ASP A 42 -5.44 -7.73 -7.32
CA ASP A 42 -5.16 -7.29 -5.94
C ASP A 42 -6.32 -6.45 -5.40
N TRP A 43 -6.91 -5.61 -6.25
CA TRP A 43 -8.09 -4.85 -5.89
C TRP A 43 -9.31 -5.72 -5.65
N ALA A 44 -9.53 -6.74 -6.48
CA ALA A 44 -10.60 -7.72 -6.26
C ALA A 44 -10.40 -8.49 -4.95
N TYR A 45 -9.15 -8.87 -4.66
CA TYR A 45 -8.79 -9.50 -3.39
C TYR A 45 -9.02 -8.59 -2.19
N ALA A 46 -8.70 -7.29 -2.32
CA ALA A 46 -8.98 -6.29 -1.30
C ALA A 46 -10.49 -6.06 -1.07
N GLN A 47 -11.31 -6.10 -2.13
CA GLN A 47 -12.77 -6.01 -2.00
C GLN A 47 -13.33 -7.22 -1.22
N LEU A 48 -12.86 -8.44 -1.52
CA LEU A 48 -13.22 -9.64 -0.77
C LEU A 48 -12.87 -9.52 0.73
N ALA A 49 -11.68 -9.00 1.04
CA ALA A 49 -11.29 -8.75 2.44
C ALA A 49 -12.22 -7.73 3.12
N ALA A 50 -12.64 -6.68 2.42
CA ALA A 50 -13.58 -5.68 2.94
C ALA A 50 -15.01 -6.25 3.13
N ASP A 51 -15.46 -7.15 2.26
CA ASP A 51 -16.74 -7.86 2.40
C ASP A 51 -16.74 -8.75 3.64
N LEU A 52 -15.69 -9.56 3.81
CA LEU A 52 -15.53 -10.43 4.98
C LEU A 52 -15.43 -9.61 6.27
N LEU A 53 -14.65 -8.53 6.26
CA LEU A 53 -14.55 -7.63 7.40
C LEU A 53 -15.90 -6.97 7.72
N THR A 54 -16.67 -6.58 6.70
CA THR A 54 -18.02 -6.01 6.90
C THR A 54 -18.94 -7.02 7.56
N ALA A 55 -18.96 -8.26 7.06
CA ALA A 55 -19.77 -9.33 7.63
C ALA A 55 -19.43 -9.56 9.10
N GLU A 56 -18.15 -9.69 9.43
CA GLU A 56 -17.70 -9.91 10.82
C GLU A 56 -18.02 -8.73 11.74
N MET A 57 -17.80 -7.49 11.29
CA MET A 57 -18.03 -6.31 12.12
C MET A 57 -19.51 -5.98 12.33
N THR A 58 -20.41 -6.61 11.56
CA THR A 58 -21.86 -6.45 11.71
C THR A 58 -22.45 -7.50 12.66
N MET A 59 -21.72 -8.57 12.97
CA MET A 59 -22.17 -9.60 13.92
C MET A 59 -22.10 -9.09 15.36
N GLU A 60 -23.04 -9.52 16.19
CA GLU A 60 -23.00 -9.29 17.65
C GLU A 60 -21.72 -9.89 18.27
N LYS A 61 -21.28 -11.04 17.75
CA LYS A 61 -20.07 -11.76 18.17
C LYS A 61 -19.21 -12.11 16.95
N PRO A 62 -18.22 -11.29 16.60
CA PRO A 62 -17.28 -11.57 15.51
C PRO A 62 -16.51 -12.88 15.75
N ARG A 63 -16.24 -13.60 14.68
CA ARG A 63 -15.54 -14.88 14.69
C ARG A 63 -14.04 -14.64 14.56
N ALA A 64 -13.30 -15.01 15.59
CA ALA A 64 -11.85 -14.81 15.65
C ALA A 64 -11.11 -15.43 14.44
N ALA A 65 -11.55 -16.60 13.97
CA ALA A 65 -10.94 -17.27 12.81
C ALA A 65 -11.07 -16.44 11.51
N THR A 66 -12.26 -15.87 11.24
CA THR A 66 -12.44 -15.02 10.05
C THR A 66 -11.68 -13.72 10.18
N ILE A 67 -11.63 -13.11 11.37
CA ILE A 67 -10.81 -11.93 11.61
C ILE A 67 -9.33 -12.24 11.35
N GLY A 68 -8.83 -13.38 11.81
CA GLY A 68 -7.47 -13.84 11.52
C GLY A 68 -7.20 -14.02 10.02
N LEU A 69 -8.18 -14.57 9.27
CA LEU A 69 -8.11 -14.66 7.81
C LEU A 69 -8.02 -13.28 7.17
N VAL A 70 -8.91 -12.36 7.54
CA VAL A 70 -8.91 -10.98 7.02
C VAL A 70 -7.58 -10.29 7.27
N LEU A 71 -7.03 -10.39 8.49
CA LEU A 71 -5.72 -9.82 8.81
C LEU A 71 -4.60 -10.43 7.95
N SER A 72 -4.66 -11.73 7.67
CA SER A 72 -3.72 -12.39 6.76
C SER A 72 -3.87 -11.89 5.32
N MET A 73 -5.10 -11.65 4.86
CA MET A 73 -5.35 -11.05 3.55
C MET A 73 -4.80 -9.63 3.46
N MET A 74 -4.98 -8.83 4.51
CA MET A 74 -4.41 -7.48 4.61
C MET A 74 -2.88 -7.49 4.56
N ASP A 75 -2.25 -8.48 5.20
CA ASP A 75 -0.80 -8.66 5.20
C ASP A 75 -0.25 -9.08 3.83
N ASN A 76 -0.98 -9.91 3.08
CA ASN A 76 -0.60 -10.26 1.69
C ASN A 76 -0.60 -9.05 0.76
N LEU A 77 -1.41 -8.05 1.07
CA LEU A 77 -1.41 -6.75 0.40
C LEU A 77 -0.35 -5.78 0.97
N MET A 78 0.52 -6.23 1.88
CA MET A 78 1.60 -5.41 2.47
C MET A 78 1.10 -4.16 3.23
N THR A 79 -0.09 -4.24 3.81
CA THR A 79 -0.72 -3.07 4.45
C THR A 79 -0.16 -2.79 5.86
N SER A 80 0.36 -3.80 6.55
CA SER A 80 1.03 -3.64 7.83
C SER A 80 2.53 -3.36 7.68
N GLU A 81 3.10 -2.72 8.69
CA GLU A 81 4.53 -2.44 8.78
C GLU A 81 5.35 -3.74 8.80
N GLY A 82 4.92 -4.73 9.59
CA GLY A 82 5.52 -6.04 9.64
C GLY A 82 5.48 -6.76 8.29
N ALA A 83 4.37 -6.68 7.55
CA ALA A 83 4.27 -7.27 6.22
C ALA A 83 5.29 -6.67 5.24
N ARG A 84 5.46 -5.34 5.24
CA ARG A 84 6.48 -4.68 4.41
C ARG A 84 7.90 -5.06 4.83
N ARG A 85 8.21 -5.10 6.13
CA ARG A 85 9.54 -5.50 6.62
C ARG A 85 9.93 -6.92 6.21
N ARG A 86 9.00 -7.87 6.23
CA ARG A 86 9.28 -9.28 5.85
C ARG A 86 9.82 -9.43 4.43
N ILE A 87 9.40 -8.55 3.53
CA ILE A 87 9.84 -8.53 2.12
C ILE A 87 10.78 -7.36 1.81
N ARG A 88 11.28 -6.67 2.86
CA ARG A 88 12.23 -5.55 2.77
C ARG A 88 11.74 -4.38 1.93
N VAL A 89 10.43 -4.07 2.02
CA VAL A 89 9.87 -2.84 1.46
C VAL A 89 10.03 -1.71 2.47
N GLU A 90 10.77 -0.68 2.10
CA GLU A 90 10.95 0.54 2.89
C GLU A 90 10.02 1.65 2.37
N LEU A 91 9.39 2.38 3.29
CA LEU A 91 8.56 3.53 2.94
C LEU A 91 9.42 4.80 2.98
N GLN A 92 9.67 5.37 1.81
CA GLN A 92 10.24 6.70 1.69
C GLN A 92 9.16 7.75 1.99
N ARG A 93 9.51 8.77 2.78
CA ARG A 93 8.59 9.86 3.10
C ARG A 93 9.00 11.09 2.28
N PRO A 94 8.08 11.66 1.47
CA PRO A 94 8.37 12.88 0.72
C PRO A 94 8.93 13.97 1.65
N GLY A 95 10.06 14.58 1.26
CA GLY A 95 10.71 15.65 2.01
C GLY A 95 11.65 15.24 3.15
N VAL A 96 11.66 13.98 3.60
CA VAL A 96 12.66 13.49 4.58
C VAL A 96 13.91 13.00 3.86
N ASP A 97 13.73 12.25 2.78
CA ASP A 97 14.84 11.65 2.01
C ASP A 97 15.38 12.60 0.92
N ASP A 98 14.59 13.62 0.54
CA ASP A 98 14.96 14.60 -0.51
C ASP A 98 16.02 15.62 -0.04
N ALA A 99 16.17 15.81 1.28
CA ALA A 99 17.16 16.73 1.85
C ALA A 99 18.60 16.25 1.58
N ASP A 100 18.84 14.94 1.71
CA ASP A 100 20.15 14.33 1.46
C ASP A 100 20.46 14.24 -0.05
N GLY A 101 19.44 13.99 -0.88
CA GLY A 101 19.57 13.98 -2.33
C GLY A 101 19.92 15.36 -2.91
N ALA A 102 19.23 16.41 -2.48
CA ALA A 102 19.50 17.78 -2.91
C ALA A 102 20.89 18.27 -2.48
N ALA A 103 21.32 17.94 -1.26
CA ALA A 103 22.66 18.24 -0.79
C ALA A 103 23.75 17.52 -1.61
N THR A 104 23.53 16.25 -1.97
CA THR A 104 24.48 15.46 -2.76
C THR A 104 24.62 15.99 -4.19
N VAL A 105 23.51 16.35 -4.84
CA VAL A 105 23.52 16.94 -6.19
C VAL A 105 24.26 18.29 -6.20
N SER A 106 24.03 19.14 -5.19
CA SER A 106 24.72 20.43 -5.07
C SER A 106 26.24 20.27 -4.88
N MET A 107 26.69 19.26 -4.15
CA MET A 107 28.13 18.98 -3.96
C MET A 107 28.79 18.46 -5.24
N LEU A 108 28.09 17.64 -6.03
CA LEU A 108 28.55 17.16 -7.33
C LEU A 108 28.63 18.27 -8.38
N GLU A 109 27.68 19.21 -8.39
CA GLU A 109 27.73 20.39 -9.26
C GLU A 109 28.91 21.30 -8.95
N LYS A 110 29.21 21.53 -7.67
CA LYS A 110 30.40 22.29 -7.24
C LYS A 110 31.70 21.62 -7.71
N TYR A 111 31.83 20.31 -7.48
CA TYR A 111 33.00 19.54 -7.91
C TYR A 111 33.20 19.60 -9.43
N LYS A 112 32.11 19.47 -10.20
CA LYS A 112 32.15 19.57 -11.67
C LYS A 112 32.60 20.95 -12.15
N ASN A 113 32.19 22.02 -11.48
CA ASN A 113 32.61 23.38 -11.83
C ASN A 113 34.09 23.64 -11.50
N ASP A 114 34.59 23.10 -10.39
CA ASP A 114 35.99 23.22 -9.98
C ASP A 114 36.96 22.45 -10.89
N LEU A 115 36.49 21.40 -11.58
CA LEU A 115 37.25 20.63 -12.57
C LEU A 115 37.23 21.22 -13.98
N ALA A 116 36.31 22.13 -14.26
CA ALA A 116 36.13 22.75 -15.57
C ALA A 116 36.78 24.14 -15.67
N GLY A 117 37.34 24.66 -14.57
CA GLY A 117 38.17 25.87 -14.50
C GLY A 117 39.64 25.55 -14.32
#